data_AF-A0A935TA35-F1
#
_entry.id   AF-A0A935TA35-F1
#
_cell.length_a   1.000
_cell.length_b   1.000
_cell.length_c   1.000
_cell.angle_alpha   90.00
_cell.angle_beta   90.00
_cell.angle_gamma   90.00
#
_symmetry.space_group_name_H-M   'P 1'
#
loop_
_entity.id
_entity.type
_entity.pdbx_description
1 polymer ?
#
loop_
_entity_poly.entity_id
_entity_poly.type
_entity_poly.pdbx_seq_one_letter_code
_entity_poly.pdbx_strand_id
1 'polypeptide(L)'
;MNERTQQSNGEKSNPRELIAFAFVEESYSRTGDLVTGLVPISAPVLAKKQGRRFDAAEFATDVQKTYDIPMSPLVASGLVEKLAEAGLLSVDDDEPHTYRIVARRIDVGDFDEQGANGLLAEFTNFANESLDRVGLRQEPDALATAFLQRLTSAQFLSFTEKREKNYYHGKKIVLTKVEDDEHDAVQLEQSLDVLSAEFALRKLEGGGAAADLLTRLMTGALIAEVVLTLQTPSSSDALAKVNAVLDGPLILDFLDLSTPELRDYAKDLFELVGRAAVRKVVFEHILEEMKGSLRGPLGALQRGDQPFGPLGNRIRLDSSHAAYARATLVDLERRVEALGIDIVDANEMATVEQMQYCDAATEDNEEQHWTSNGEFGAPHSGMLAPLRLSCVLGDRTEREGDRGCTMDIRDAQRRCGC
;
A
#
# COMPACT_ATOMS: atom_id res chain seq x y z
N MET A 1 -47.04 -7.11 -6.94
CA MET A 1 -45.58 -7.36 -6.93
C MET A 1 -44.97 -6.26 -7.77
N ASN A 2 -44.41 -5.24 -7.12
CA ASN A 2 -43.80 -4.09 -7.80
C ASN A 2 -42.31 -4.37 -7.95
N GLU A 3 -41.88 -4.63 -9.18
CA GLU A 3 -40.47 -4.58 -9.56
C GLU A 3 -40.00 -3.13 -9.45
N ARG A 4 -39.18 -2.85 -8.44
CA ARG A 4 -38.41 -1.62 -8.37
C ARG A 4 -37.15 -1.81 -9.20
N THR A 5 -37.19 -1.36 -10.44
CA THR A 5 -36.01 -1.12 -11.27
C THR A 5 -35.19 -0.02 -10.58
N GLN A 6 -34.09 -0.40 -9.94
CA GLN A 6 -33.07 0.55 -9.53
C GLN A 6 -32.35 1.04 -10.78
N GLN A 7 -32.72 2.23 -11.27
CA GLN A 7 -31.89 2.99 -12.18
C GLN A 7 -30.73 3.56 -11.37
N SER A 8 -29.54 2.97 -11.53
CA SER A 8 -28.29 3.64 -11.15
C SER A 8 -28.16 4.89 -12.03
N ASN A 9 -28.22 6.07 -11.42
CA ASN A 9 -27.80 7.29 -12.08
C ASN A 9 -26.34 7.12 -12.48
N GLY A 10 -26.08 6.89 -13.77
CA GLY A 10 -24.73 6.91 -14.34
C GLY A 10 -24.16 8.32 -14.21
N GLU A 11 -23.43 8.55 -13.13
CA GLU A 11 -22.70 9.79 -12.91
C GLU A 11 -21.54 9.83 -13.93
N LYS A 12 -21.56 10.82 -14.82
CA LYS A 12 -20.51 11.05 -15.83
C LYS A 12 -19.18 11.43 -15.14
N SER A 13 -18.41 10.46 -14.62
CA SER A 13 -17.17 10.72 -13.85
C SER A 13 -15.91 10.88 -14.71
N ASN A 14 -15.92 10.38 -15.95
CA ASN A 14 -14.73 10.16 -16.77
C ASN A 14 -13.76 11.35 -17.01
N PRO A 15 -14.18 12.62 -17.23
CA PRO A 15 -13.22 13.66 -17.60
C PRO A 15 -12.39 14.16 -16.40
N ARG A 16 -12.92 14.08 -15.18
CA ARG A 16 -12.28 14.69 -14.00
C ARG A 16 -11.06 13.91 -13.51
N GLU A 17 -11.06 12.60 -13.72
CA GLU A 17 -9.95 11.70 -13.37
C GLU A 17 -8.74 11.99 -14.25
N LEU A 18 -8.92 12.07 -15.58
CA LEU A 18 -7.85 12.45 -16.51
C LEU A 18 -7.23 13.81 -16.17
N ILE A 19 -8.09 14.79 -15.90
CA ILE A 19 -7.66 16.14 -15.52
C ILE A 19 -6.80 16.08 -14.24
N ALA A 20 -7.28 15.35 -13.22
CA ALA A 20 -6.56 15.14 -11.99
C ALA A 20 -5.18 14.49 -12.22
N PHE A 21 -5.10 13.47 -13.07
CA PHE A 21 -3.84 12.80 -13.39
C PHE A 21 -2.85 13.70 -14.12
N ALA A 22 -3.29 14.42 -15.15
CA ALA A 22 -2.40 15.38 -15.82
C ALA A 22 -1.82 16.43 -14.86
N PHE A 23 -2.62 16.89 -13.89
CA PHE A 23 -2.15 17.83 -12.90
C PHE A 23 -1.14 17.24 -11.92
N VAL A 24 -1.26 15.95 -11.60
CA VAL A 24 -0.24 15.24 -10.82
C VAL A 24 1.08 15.21 -11.56
N GLU A 25 1.07 14.86 -12.85
CA GLU A 25 2.27 14.86 -13.67
C GLU A 25 2.91 16.24 -13.75
N GLU A 26 2.14 17.28 -14.08
CA GLU A 26 2.66 18.63 -14.22
C GLU A 26 3.26 19.16 -12.90
N SER A 27 2.57 18.90 -11.79
CA SER A 27 3.03 19.31 -10.46
C SER A 27 4.27 18.54 -10.02
N TYR A 28 4.34 17.24 -10.33
CA TYR A 28 5.51 16.41 -10.06
C TYR A 28 6.70 16.84 -10.90
N SER A 29 6.55 17.00 -12.22
CA SER A 29 7.62 17.42 -13.13
C SER A 29 8.21 18.78 -12.76
N ARG A 30 7.42 19.67 -12.13
CA ARG A 30 7.89 20.98 -11.65
C ARG A 30 8.60 20.92 -10.30
N THR A 31 8.14 20.08 -9.37
CA THR A 31 8.59 20.11 -7.96
C THR A 31 9.53 18.97 -7.59
N GLY A 32 9.45 17.83 -8.27
CA GLY A 32 10.11 16.58 -7.91
C GLY A 32 9.52 15.89 -6.68
N ASP A 33 8.50 16.48 -6.04
CA ASP A 33 7.86 15.94 -4.83
C ASP A 33 6.52 15.30 -5.18
N LEU A 34 6.45 13.98 -4.99
CA LEU A 34 5.27 13.15 -5.22
C LEU A 34 4.07 13.62 -4.40
N VAL A 35 4.32 14.09 -3.17
CA VAL A 35 3.27 14.49 -2.23
C VAL A 35 2.64 15.81 -2.65
N THR A 36 3.48 16.77 -3.06
CA THR A 36 3.03 18.05 -3.63
C THR A 36 2.26 17.84 -4.95
N GLY A 37 2.61 16.79 -5.71
CA GLY A 37 1.88 16.36 -6.90
C GLY A 37 0.39 16.07 -6.68
N LEU A 38 -0.01 15.61 -5.49
CA LEU A 38 -1.40 15.24 -5.17
C LEU A 38 -2.28 16.42 -4.72
N VAL A 39 -1.69 17.58 -4.46
CA VAL A 39 -2.43 18.78 -4.00
C VAL A 39 -3.55 19.19 -4.95
N PRO A 40 -3.38 19.19 -6.30
CA PRO A 40 -4.45 19.52 -7.24
C PRO A 40 -5.66 18.59 -7.15
N ILE A 41 -5.46 17.31 -6.83
CA ILE A 41 -6.56 16.33 -6.64
C ILE A 41 -7.33 16.64 -5.35
N SER A 42 -6.63 17.13 -4.34
CA SER A 42 -7.20 17.42 -3.03
C SER A 42 -8.10 18.67 -3.04
N ALA A 43 -7.77 19.68 -3.87
CA ALA A 43 -8.45 20.97 -3.85
C ALA A 43 -9.95 20.90 -4.19
N PRO A 44 -10.42 20.21 -5.25
CA PRO A 44 -11.85 20.09 -5.56
C PRO A 44 -12.64 19.34 -4.48
N VAL A 45 -12.02 18.38 -3.81
CA VAL A 45 -12.63 17.61 -2.72
C VAL A 45 -12.83 18.50 -1.50
N LEU A 46 -11.77 19.21 -1.10
CA LEU A 46 -11.79 20.12 0.05
C LEU A 46 -12.70 21.34 -0.19
N ALA A 47 -12.78 21.85 -1.42
CA ALA A 47 -13.63 22.99 -1.75
C ALA A 47 -15.11 22.77 -1.39
N LYS A 48 -15.60 21.51 -1.43
CA LYS A 48 -16.98 21.16 -1.04
C LYS A 48 -17.23 21.28 0.48
N LYS A 49 -16.17 21.33 1.29
CA LYS A 49 -16.21 21.30 2.76
C LYS A 49 -15.57 22.53 3.40
N GLN A 50 -15.56 23.66 2.67
CA GLN A 50 -14.99 24.92 3.16
C GLN A 50 -15.47 25.28 4.58
N GLY A 51 -14.54 25.73 5.41
CA GLY A 51 -14.78 26.24 6.76
C GLY A 51 -14.94 25.17 7.83
N ARG A 52 -14.99 23.88 7.44
CA ARG A 52 -15.01 22.74 8.37
C ARG A 52 -13.61 22.39 8.85
N ARG A 53 -13.53 21.75 10.01
CA ARG A 53 -12.31 21.10 10.51
C ARG A 53 -11.92 19.98 9.53
N PHE A 54 -10.64 19.91 9.19
CA PHE A 54 -10.11 18.84 8.36
C PHE A 54 -10.13 17.53 9.15
N ASP A 55 -10.72 16.50 8.56
CA ASP A 55 -10.72 15.13 9.06
C ASP A 55 -10.11 14.23 7.99
N ALA A 56 -9.04 13.52 8.34
CA ALA A 56 -8.27 12.73 7.39
C ALA A 56 -9.05 11.51 6.87
N ALA A 57 -9.89 10.90 7.69
CA ALA A 57 -10.69 9.73 7.31
C ALA A 57 -11.84 10.12 6.37
N GLU A 58 -12.52 11.23 6.67
CA GLU A 58 -13.55 11.80 5.82
C GLU A 58 -12.97 12.23 4.46
N PHE A 59 -11.81 12.89 4.46
CA PHE A 59 -11.12 13.29 3.24
C PHE A 59 -10.70 12.10 2.38
N ALA A 60 -10.08 11.08 2.98
CA ALA A 60 -9.71 9.85 2.29
C ALA A 60 -10.92 9.16 1.62
N THR A 61 -12.05 9.11 2.33
CA THR A 61 -13.31 8.55 1.80
C THR A 61 -13.84 9.38 0.63
N ASP A 62 -13.76 10.71 0.70
CA ASP A 62 -14.21 11.57 -0.40
C ASP A 62 -13.32 11.45 -1.64
N VAL A 63 -12.00 11.30 -1.46
CA VAL A 63 -11.05 11.12 -2.56
C VAL A 63 -11.36 9.80 -3.28
N GLN A 64 -11.51 8.69 -2.54
CA GLN A 64 -11.96 7.41 -3.11
C GLN A 64 -13.28 7.58 -3.85
N LYS A 65 -14.27 8.23 -3.24
CA LYS A 65 -15.57 8.38 -3.89
C LYS A 65 -15.52 9.24 -5.16
N THR A 66 -14.65 10.25 -5.19
CA THR A 66 -14.61 11.24 -6.29
C THR A 66 -13.79 10.76 -7.48
N TYR A 67 -12.70 10.03 -7.23
CA TYR A 67 -11.73 9.64 -8.26
C TYR A 67 -11.54 8.13 -8.39
N ASP A 68 -12.27 7.34 -7.59
CA ASP A 68 -12.09 5.90 -7.43
C ASP A 68 -10.68 5.47 -7.01
N ILE A 69 -9.94 6.38 -6.34
CA ILE A 69 -8.57 6.09 -5.91
C ILE A 69 -8.53 5.74 -4.41
N PRO A 70 -8.06 4.55 -4.03
CA PRO A 70 -7.86 4.18 -2.64
C PRO A 70 -6.84 5.08 -1.96
N MET A 71 -7.29 5.72 -0.88
CA MET A 71 -6.46 6.53 -0.01
C MET A 71 -6.65 6.07 1.43
N SER A 72 -5.56 5.75 2.11
CA SER A 72 -5.59 5.49 3.56
C SER A 72 -5.70 6.82 4.33
N PRO A 73 -6.42 6.86 5.48
CA PRO A 73 -6.41 8.00 6.39
C PRO A 73 -5.01 8.43 6.84
N LEU A 74 -4.03 7.52 6.81
CA LEU A 74 -2.62 7.82 7.10
C LEU A 74 -1.98 8.67 5.99
N VAL A 75 -2.24 8.35 4.71
CA VAL A 75 -1.81 9.21 3.59
C VAL A 75 -2.38 10.60 3.80
N ALA A 76 -3.70 10.67 4.00
CA ALA A 76 -4.41 11.93 4.18
C ALA A 76 -3.84 12.76 5.34
N SER A 77 -3.49 12.11 6.46
CA SER A 77 -2.82 12.75 7.59
C SER A 77 -1.42 13.25 7.23
N GLY A 78 -0.64 12.46 6.50
CA GLY A 78 0.68 12.87 6.00
C GLY A 78 0.64 14.02 4.98
N LEU A 79 -0.49 14.23 4.31
CA LEU A 79 -0.69 15.35 3.39
C LEU A 79 -0.98 16.68 4.10
N VAL A 80 -1.35 16.68 5.38
CA VAL A 80 -1.88 17.87 6.08
C VAL A 80 -0.93 19.06 6.00
N GLU A 81 0.36 18.85 6.27
CA GLU A 81 1.37 19.92 6.23
C GLU A 81 1.51 20.49 4.82
N LYS A 82 1.53 19.63 3.80
CA LYS A 82 1.62 20.04 2.39
C LYS A 82 0.37 20.74 1.90
N LEU A 83 -0.81 20.31 2.35
CA LEU A 83 -2.08 20.99 2.07
C LEU A 83 -2.15 22.36 2.76
N ALA A 84 -1.54 22.51 3.93
CA ALA A 84 -1.41 23.79 4.61
C ALA A 84 -0.40 24.72 3.91
N GLU A 85 0.77 24.20 3.50
CA GLU A 85 1.76 24.91 2.68
C GLU A 85 1.15 25.41 1.36
N ALA A 86 0.31 24.58 0.72
CA ALA A 86 -0.44 24.95 -0.48
C ALA A 86 -1.58 25.96 -0.23
N GLY A 87 -1.88 26.29 1.03
CA GLY A 87 -2.94 27.21 1.42
C GLY A 87 -4.36 26.66 1.21
N LEU A 88 -4.51 25.33 1.17
CA LEU A 88 -5.82 24.67 1.21
C LEU A 88 -6.32 24.47 2.64
N LEU A 89 -5.40 24.39 3.60
CA LEU A 89 -5.69 24.32 5.03
C LEU A 89 -5.08 25.52 5.75
N SER A 90 -5.74 26.01 6.78
CA SER A 90 -5.20 26.98 7.74
C SER A 90 -5.20 26.37 9.13
N VAL A 91 -4.17 26.62 9.92
CA VAL A 91 -4.15 26.25 11.35
C VAL A 91 -5.24 27.04 12.06
N ASP A 92 -6.02 26.39 12.92
CA ASP A 92 -7.04 27.03 13.73
C ASP A 92 -6.36 27.81 14.87
N ASP A 93 -6.81 29.04 15.13
CA ASP A 93 -6.22 29.92 16.15
C ASP A 93 -6.47 29.39 17.58
N ASP A 94 -7.57 28.65 17.77
CA ASP A 94 -8.03 28.19 19.08
C ASP A 94 -7.37 26.87 19.54
N GLU A 95 -6.98 26.01 18.59
CA GLU A 95 -6.42 24.68 18.88
C GLU A 95 -5.16 24.41 18.04
N PRO A 96 -3.96 24.38 18.64
CA PRO A 96 -2.75 24.01 17.92
C PRO A 96 -2.89 22.59 17.39
N HIS A 97 -2.47 22.36 16.14
CA HIS A 97 -2.61 21.11 15.38
C HIS A 97 -4.01 20.79 14.84
N THR A 98 -4.98 21.68 15.02
CA THR A 98 -6.26 21.59 14.32
C THR A 98 -6.19 22.41 13.02
N TYR A 99 -6.58 21.80 11.91
CA TYR A 99 -6.58 22.46 10.59
C TYR A 99 -8.01 22.69 10.11
N ARG A 100 -8.26 23.83 9.48
CA ARG A 100 -9.54 24.21 8.89
C ARG A 100 -9.42 24.37 7.38
N ILE A 101 -10.43 23.95 6.66
CA ILE A 101 -10.44 23.96 5.19
C ILE A 101 -10.70 25.39 4.68
N VAL A 102 -9.80 25.90 3.85
CA VAL A 102 -9.89 27.21 3.20
C VAL A 102 -10.37 27.01 1.76
N ALA A 103 -11.41 27.73 1.30
CA ALA A 103 -11.69 27.75 -0.13
C ALA A 103 -10.75 28.72 -0.81
N ARG A 104 -9.60 28.18 -1.16
CA ARG A 104 -8.75 28.80 -2.16
C ARG A 104 -8.97 28.05 -3.46
N ARG A 105 -9.32 28.78 -4.52
CA ARG A 105 -9.14 28.25 -5.87
C ARG A 105 -7.64 28.21 -6.08
N ILE A 106 -7.07 27.00 -6.13
CA ILE A 106 -5.76 26.84 -6.72
C ILE A 106 -5.95 27.16 -8.19
N ASP A 107 -5.16 28.10 -8.70
CA ASP A 107 -4.98 28.30 -10.14
C ASP A 107 -4.20 27.08 -10.62
N VAL A 108 -4.93 25.98 -10.81
CA VAL A 108 -4.41 24.82 -11.50
C VAL A 108 -4.28 25.27 -12.95
N GLY A 109 -3.12 25.05 -13.57
CA GLY A 109 -2.84 25.56 -14.92
C GLY A 109 -3.98 25.22 -15.90
N ASP A 110 -4.08 25.97 -17.01
CA ASP A 110 -5.04 25.67 -18.07
C ASP A 110 -4.73 24.28 -18.65
N PHE A 111 -5.34 23.25 -18.06
CA PHE A 111 -5.33 21.91 -18.61
C PHE A 111 -6.26 21.87 -19.81
N ASP A 112 -5.79 21.27 -20.91
CA ASP A 112 -6.56 21.13 -22.13
C ASP A 112 -7.64 20.04 -22.00
N GLU A 113 -8.71 20.36 -21.27
CA GLU A 113 -9.89 19.50 -21.10
C GLU A 113 -10.53 19.16 -22.46
N GLN A 114 -10.45 20.06 -23.44
CA GLN A 114 -10.94 19.79 -24.79
C GLN A 114 -10.07 18.75 -25.49
N GLY A 115 -8.75 18.84 -25.36
CA GLY A 115 -7.81 17.83 -25.85
C GLY A 115 -8.05 16.45 -25.24
N ALA A 116 -8.30 16.37 -23.92
CA ALA A 116 -8.56 15.10 -23.25
C ALA A 116 -9.87 14.45 -23.73
N ASN A 117 -10.94 15.25 -23.86
CA ASN A 117 -12.22 14.77 -24.40
C ASN A 117 -12.10 14.38 -25.88
N GLY A 118 -11.30 15.12 -26.66
CA GLY A 118 -11.00 14.78 -28.05
C GLY A 118 -10.29 13.43 -28.15
N LEU A 119 -9.29 13.19 -27.31
CA LEU A 119 -8.55 11.92 -27.26
C LEU A 119 -9.46 10.73 -26.93
N LEU A 120 -10.38 10.89 -25.97
CA LEU A 120 -11.37 9.86 -25.63
C LEU A 120 -12.34 9.59 -26.78
N ALA A 121 -12.85 10.62 -27.43
CA ALA A 121 -13.73 10.47 -28.59
C ALA A 121 -13.01 9.75 -29.75
N GLU A 122 -11.74 10.07 -29.98
CA GLU A 122 -10.91 9.38 -30.97
C GLU A 122 -10.68 7.91 -30.63
N PHE A 123 -10.41 7.59 -29.36
CA PHE A 123 -10.31 6.19 -28.89
C PHE A 123 -11.62 5.44 -29.11
N THR A 124 -12.75 6.02 -28.69
CA THR A 124 -14.06 5.37 -28.81
C THR A 124 -14.44 5.09 -30.26
N ASN A 125 -14.12 6.01 -31.18
CA ASN A 125 -14.32 5.78 -32.61
C ASN A 125 -13.41 4.65 -33.12
N PHE A 126 -12.13 4.67 -32.76
CA PHE A 126 -11.17 3.63 -33.14
C PHE A 126 -11.56 2.23 -32.62
N ALA A 127 -12.00 2.15 -31.37
CA ALA A 127 -12.42 0.91 -30.74
C ALA A 127 -13.71 0.37 -31.37
N ASN A 128 -14.72 1.22 -31.61
CA ASN A 128 -15.96 0.80 -32.26
C ASN A 128 -15.73 0.27 -33.68
N GLU A 129 -14.92 0.97 -34.48
CA GLU A 129 -14.56 0.51 -35.85
C GLU A 129 -13.86 -0.85 -35.85
N SER A 130 -13.11 -1.16 -34.79
CA SER A 130 -12.37 -2.42 -34.65
C SER A 130 -13.26 -3.54 -34.10
N LEU A 131 -14.13 -3.24 -33.13
CA LEU A 131 -15.08 -4.19 -32.54
C LEU A 131 -16.18 -4.59 -33.53
N ASP A 132 -16.69 -3.64 -34.33
CA ASP A 132 -17.71 -3.93 -35.35
C ASP A 132 -17.23 -4.97 -36.38
N ARG A 133 -15.91 -5.05 -36.65
CA ARG A 133 -15.34 -6.06 -37.56
C ARG A 133 -15.43 -7.49 -37.00
N VAL A 134 -15.45 -7.61 -35.67
CA VAL A 134 -15.56 -8.89 -34.95
C VAL A 134 -17.02 -9.17 -34.55
N GLY A 135 -17.94 -8.25 -34.85
CA GLY A 135 -19.35 -8.36 -34.47
C GLY A 135 -19.63 -8.03 -33.01
N LEU A 136 -18.68 -7.40 -32.31
CA LEU A 136 -18.84 -6.94 -30.94
C LEU A 136 -19.30 -5.47 -30.93
N ARG A 137 -20.14 -5.11 -29.96
CA ARG A 137 -20.61 -3.73 -29.76
C ARG A 137 -20.56 -3.37 -28.30
N GLN A 138 -20.13 -2.15 -28.03
CA GLN A 138 -20.08 -1.58 -26.69
C GLN A 138 -20.57 -0.14 -26.68
N GLU A 139 -21.05 0.32 -25.53
CA GLU A 139 -21.43 1.72 -25.39
C GLU A 139 -20.18 2.62 -25.45
N PRO A 140 -20.25 3.77 -26.15
CA PRO A 140 -19.20 4.79 -26.16
C PRO A 140 -18.64 5.16 -24.78
N ASP A 141 -19.52 5.32 -23.79
CA ASP A 141 -19.15 5.72 -22.43
C ASP A 141 -18.40 4.57 -21.72
N ALA A 142 -18.85 3.33 -21.90
CA ALA A 142 -18.18 2.13 -21.39
C ALA A 142 -16.78 1.95 -22.00
N LEU A 143 -16.61 2.23 -23.29
CA LEU A 143 -15.30 2.20 -23.96
C LEU A 143 -14.35 3.26 -23.39
N ALA A 144 -14.84 4.48 -23.19
CA ALA A 144 -14.04 5.54 -22.58
C ALA A 144 -13.61 5.15 -21.16
N THR A 145 -14.52 4.69 -20.31
CA THR A 145 -14.19 4.22 -18.95
C THR A 145 -13.19 3.07 -18.98
N ALA A 146 -13.39 2.09 -19.86
CA ALA A 146 -12.50 0.95 -20.02
C ALA A 146 -11.07 1.36 -20.42
N PHE A 147 -10.94 2.37 -21.27
CA PHE A 147 -9.64 2.94 -21.65
C PHE A 147 -8.98 3.67 -20.48
N LEU A 148 -9.73 4.50 -19.76
CA LEU A 148 -9.24 5.20 -18.57
C LEU A 148 -8.69 4.25 -17.52
N GLN A 149 -9.46 3.22 -17.18
CA GLN A 149 -9.05 2.18 -16.23
C GLN A 149 -7.74 1.50 -16.64
N ARG A 150 -7.51 1.31 -17.95
CA ARG A 150 -6.29 0.69 -18.46
C ARG A 150 -5.11 1.64 -18.46
N LEU A 151 -5.33 2.93 -18.72
CA LEU A 151 -4.29 3.95 -18.56
C LEU A 151 -3.88 4.15 -17.10
N THR A 152 -4.80 3.90 -16.16
CA THR A 152 -4.56 4.07 -14.73
C THR A 152 -4.07 2.82 -14.03
N SER A 153 -4.29 1.62 -14.58
CA SER A 153 -3.82 0.39 -13.96
C SER A 153 -2.38 0.05 -14.36
N ALA A 154 -1.48 -0.09 -13.40
CA ALA A 154 -0.11 -0.59 -13.63
C ALA A 154 -0.10 -1.99 -14.28
N GLN A 155 -1.20 -2.75 -14.16
CA GLN A 155 -1.37 -4.06 -14.79
C GLN A 155 -1.31 -4.01 -16.32
N PHE A 156 -1.56 -2.86 -16.95
CA PHE A 156 -1.40 -2.71 -18.39
C PHE A 156 0.05 -2.98 -18.85
N LEU A 157 1.05 -2.66 -18.02
CA LEU A 157 2.46 -3.00 -18.29
C LEU A 157 2.73 -4.50 -18.10
N SER A 158 2.02 -5.15 -17.17
CA SER A 158 2.15 -6.58 -16.89
C SER A 158 1.66 -7.48 -18.02
N PHE A 159 0.93 -6.95 -19.02
CA PHE A 159 0.53 -7.72 -20.20
C PHE A 159 1.74 -8.26 -20.96
N THR A 160 2.85 -7.51 -21.00
CA THR A 160 4.11 -8.00 -21.59
C THR A 160 4.74 -9.14 -20.78
N GLU A 161 4.39 -9.25 -19.49
CA GLU A 161 4.95 -10.23 -18.55
C GLU A 161 4.09 -11.48 -18.39
N LYS A 162 2.79 -11.43 -18.75
CA LYS A 162 1.90 -12.59 -18.79
C LYS A 162 2.38 -13.55 -19.88
N ARG A 163 3.30 -14.45 -19.52
CA ARG A 163 3.61 -15.64 -20.32
C ARG A 163 2.29 -16.32 -20.67
N GLU A 164 1.98 -16.41 -21.96
CA GLU A 164 0.84 -17.19 -22.44
C GLU A 164 0.89 -18.54 -21.75
N LYS A 165 -0.19 -18.90 -21.03
CA LYS A 165 -0.31 -20.23 -20.46
C LYS A 165 -0.30 -21.19 -21.64
N ASN A 166 0.86 -21.79 -21.90
CA ASN A 166 0.99 -22.85 -22.89
C ASN A 166 0.07 -23.98 -22.44
N TYR A 167 -1.13 -24.10 -23.04
CA TYR A 167 -2.05 -25.22 -22.85
C TYR A 167 -1.49 -26.53 -23.47
N TYR A 168 -0.19 -26.59 -23.70
CA TYR A 168 0.50 -27.71 -24.31
C TYR A 168 0.98 -28.70 -23.24
N HIS A 169 0.06 -29.50 -22.71
CA HIS A 169 0.40 -30.67 -21.90
C HIS A 169 0.55 -31.92 -22.77
N GLY A 170 1.71 -32.05 -23.42
CA GLY A 170 2.06 -33.26 -24.18
C GLY A 170 1.17 -33.52 -25.41
N LYS A 171 1.34 -34.69 -26.05
CA LYS A 171 0.83 -35.12 -27.38
C LYS A 171 -0.70 -34.98 -27.65
N LYS A 172 -1.49 -34.39 -26.75
CA LYS A 172 -2.92 -34.14 -26.93
C LYS A 172 -3.27 -32.70 -26.59
N ILE A 173 -3.70 -31.97 -27.61
CA ILE A 173 -4.41 -30.69 -27.46
C ILE A 173 -5.81 -31.05 -26.95
N VAL A 174 -6.11 -30.69 -25.70
CA VAL A 174 -7.47 -30.81 -25.14
C VAL A 174 -8.13 -29.44 -25.28
N LEU A 175 -9.08 -29.33 -26.20
CA LEU A 175 -9.98 -28.18 -26.28
C LEU A 175 -11.06 -28.38 -25.22
N THR A 176 -10.91 -27.72 -24.09
CA THR A 176 -11.99 -27.66 -23.09
C THR A 176 -13.12 -26.85 -23.70
N LYS A 177 -14.32 -27.42 -23.73
CA LYS A 177 -15.53 -26.71 -24.15
C LYS A 177 -15.90 -25.77 -23.00
N VAL A 178 -15.46 -24.52 -23.09
CA VAL A 178 -15.80 -23.45 -22.14
C VAL A 178 -17.25 -23.06 -22.42
N GLU A 179 -18.05 -22.86 -21.36
CA GLU A 179 -19.44 -22.41 -21.47
C GLU A 179 -19.47 -20.98 -22.03
N ASP A 180 -20.37 -20.72 -23.01
CA ASP A 180 -20.27 -19.58 -23.93
C ASP A 180 -20.37 -18.20 -23.24
N ASP A 181 -21.09 -18.07 -22.11
CA ASP A 181 -21.40 -16.76 -21.52
C ASP A 181 -20.21 -16.11 -20.77
N GLU A 182 -19.34 -16.89 -20.12
CA GLU A 182 -18.13 -16.35 -19.49
C GLU A 182 -17.03 -16.05 -20.52
N HIS A 183 -17.08 -16.69 -21.69
CA HIS A 183 -16.04 -16.53 -22.69
C HIS A 183 -16.11 -15.17 -23.39
N ASP A 184 -17.30 -14.68 -23.68
CA ASP A 184 -17.52 -13.40 -24.38
C ASP A 184 -17.05 -12.20 -23.55
N ALA A 185 -17.30 -12.21 -22.23
CA ALA A 185 -16.84 -11.15 -21.32
C ALA A 185 -15.30 -11.10 -21.24
N VAL A 186 -14.66 -12.26 -21.11
CA VAL A 186 -13.19 -12.38 -21.08
C VAL A 186 -12.58 -11.99 -22.42
N GLN A 187 -13.19 -12.37 -23.54
CA GLN A 187 -12.75 -11.96 -24.88
C GLN A 187 -12.88 -10.45 -25.07
N LEU A 188 -13.94 -9.82 -24.55
CA LEU A 188 -14.12 -8.38 -24.65
C LEU A 188 -13.04 -7.64 -23.85
N GLU A 189 -12.78 -8.03 -22.60
CA GLU A 189 -11.75 -7.38 -21.77
C GLU A 189 -10.36 -7.48 -22.42
N GLN A 190 -9.99 -8.66 -22.93
CA GLN A 190 -8.74 -8.87 -23.65
C GLN A 190 -8.67 -8.04 -24.94
N SER A 191 -9.80 -7.95 -25.67
CA SER A 191 -9.88 -7.13 -26.88
C SER A 191 -9.67 -5.66 -26.54
N LEU A 192 -10.25 -5.17 -25.45
CA LEU A 192 -10.08 -3.79 -24.98
C LEU A 192 -8.64 -3.50 -24.53
N ASP A 193 -7.95 -4.47 -23.91
CA ASP A 193 -6.52 -4.35 -23.58
C ASP A 193 -5.69 -4.13 -24.85
N VAL A 194 -5.90 -4.97 -25.87
CA VAL A 194 -5.19 -4.89 -27.15
C VAL A 194 -5.50 -3.58 -27.88
N LEU A 195 -6.78 -3.17 -27.93
CA LEU A 195 -7.19 -1.93 -28.58
C LEU A 195 -6.61 -0.69 -27.87
N SER A 196 -6.56 -0.71 -26.55
CA SER A 196 -5.96 0.38 -25.76
C SER A 196 -4.46 0.51 -26.07
N ALA A 197 -3.73 -0.62 -26.14
CA ALA A 197 -2.32 -0.65 -26.51
C ALA A 197 -2.07 -0.19 -27.94
N GLU A 198 -2.85 -0.70 -28.90
CA GLU A 198 -2.71 -0.32 -30.29
C GLU A 198 -3.00 1.17 -30.50
N PHE A 199 -4.05 1.70 -29.85
CA PHE A 199 -4.37 3.12 -29.92
C PHE A 199 -3.24 3.97 -29.34
N ALA A 200 -2.75 3.63 -28.15
CA ALA A 200 -1.66 4.35 -27.50
C ALA A 200 -0.40 4.35 -28.37
N LEU A 201 -0.01 3.20 -28.92
CA LEU A 201 1.13 3.07 -29.82
C LEU A 201 0.98 3.95 -31.07
N ARG A 202 -0.19 3.90 -31.73
CA ARG A 202 -0.44 4.74 -32.92
C ARG A 202 -0.35 6.23 -32.62
N LYS A 203 -0.82 6.66 -31.44
CA LYS A 203 -0.71 8.07 -31.01
C LYS A 203 0.74 8.46 -30.74
N LEU A 204 1.50 7.61 -30.04
CA LEU A 204 2.90 7.87 -29.74
C LEU A 204 3.77 7.90 -31.00
N GLU A 205 3.53 6.98 -31.96
CA GLU A 205 4.23 6.96 -33.26
C GLU A 205 3.89 8.17 -34.13
N GLY A 206 2.65 8.66 -34.07
CA GLY A 206 2.22 9.87 -34.77
C GLY A 206 2.81 11.16 -34.18
N GLY A 207 3.19 11.13 -32.90
CA GLY A 207 3.73 12.29 -32.17
C GLY A 207 2.73 13.44 -32.02
N GLY A 208 3.26 14.65 -31.78
CA GLY A 208 2.47 15.87 -31.66
C GLY A 208 1.71 16.01 -30.35
N ALA A 209 0.80 17.00 -30.30
CA ALA A 209 0.13 17.40 -29.06
C ALA A 209 -0.72 16.27 -28.42
N ALA A 210 -1.32 15.39 -29.23
CA ALA A 210 -2.09 14.26 -28.72
C ALA A 210 -1.22 13.19 -28.06
N ALA A 211 -0.01 12.94 -28.59
CA ALA A 211 0.95 12.01 -28.00
C ALA A 211 1.50 12.56 -26.67
N ASP A 212 1.83 13.86 -26.65
CA ASP A 212 2.30 14.54 -25.44
C ASP A 212 1.22 14.51 -24.35
N LEU A 213 -0.03 14.82 -24.71
CA LEU A 213 -1.16 14.77 -23.78
C LEU A 213 -1.38 13.35 -23.24
N LEU A 214 -1.41 12.33 -24.10
CA LEU A 214 -1.55 10.94 -23.68
C LEU A 214 -0.42 10.54 -22.71
N THR A 215 0.82 10.93 -23.01
CA THR A 215 1.98 10.64 -22.17
C THR A 215 1.86 11.29 -20.79
N ARG A 216 1.42 12.55 -20.72
CA ARG A 216 1.17 13.25 -19.45
C ARG A 216 0.06 12.58 -18.64
N LEU A 217 -1.03 12.19 -19.30
CA LEU A 217 -2.14 11.48 -18.66
C LEU A 217 -1.69 10.14 -18.08
N MET A 218 -0.96 9.33 -18.86
CA MET A 218 -0.43 8.03 -18.40
C MET A 218 0.56 8.19 -17.25
N THR A 219 1.50 9.13 -17.37
CA THR A 219 2.52 9.35 -16.33
C THR A 219 1.88 9.85 -15.04
N GLY A 220 0.92 10.77 -15.14
CA GLY A 220 0.17 11.29 -14.00
C GLY A 220 -0.70 10.24 -13.33
N ALA A 221 -1.33 9.37 -14.13
CA ALA A 221 -2.12 8.26 -13.64
C ALA A 221 -1.25 7.24 -12.91
N LEU A 222 -0.09 6.88 -13.48
CA LEU A 222 0.88 6.00 -12.83
C LEU A 222 1.44 6.61 -11.55
N ILE A 223 1.77 7.90 -11.51
CA ILE A 223 2.24 8.56 -10.27
C ILE A 223 1.14 8.55 -9.22
N ALA A 224 -0.09 8.91 -9.59
CA ALA A 224 -1.21 8.91 -8.67
C ALA A 224 -1.46 7.50 -8.13
N GLU A 225 -1.52 6.49 -9.00
CA GLU A 225 -1.65 5.09 -8.61
C GLU A 225 -0.50 4.68 -7.71
N VAL A 226 0.77 4.90 -8.08
CA VAL A 226 1.92 4.49 -7.25
C VAL A 226 1.89 5.17 -5.89
N VAL A 227 1.65 6.48 -5.80
CA VAL A 227 1.65 7.18 -4.50
C VAL A 227 0.48 6.73 -3.63
N LEU A 228 -0.67 6.44 -4.23
CA LEU A 228 -1.89 6.08 -3.50
C LEU A 228 -1.96 4.56 -3.22
N THR A 229 -1.34 3.74 -4.05
CA THR A 229 -1.38 2.26 -4.03
C THR A 229 -0.12 1.64 -3.43
N LEU A 230 1.04 2.32 -3.37
CA LEU A 230 2.23 1.83 -2.64
C LEU A 230 1.93 1.56 -1.15
N GLN A 231 0.80 2.05 -0.63
CA GLN A 231 0.35 1.71 0.73
C GLN A 231 -0.56 0.47 0.81
N THR A 232 -1.00 -0.11 -0.31
CA THR A 232 -1.83 -1.32 -0.34
C THR A 232 -1.43 -2.25 -1.49
N PRO A 233 -0.49 -3.19 -1.29
CA PRO A 233 -0.09 -4.14 -2.33
C PRO A 233 -1.29 -5.01 -2.78
N SER A 234 -1.51 -5.07 -4.09
CA SER A 234 -2.71 -5.65 -4.74
C SER A 234 -2.71 -7.18 -4.85
N SER A 235 -1.66 -7.87 -4.40
CA SER A 235 -1.68 -9.32 -4.26
C SER A 235 -1.11 -9.75 -2.91
N SER A 236 -1.96 -10.34 -2.08
CA SER A 236 -1.61 -10.89 -0.76
C SER A 236 -0.52 -11.97 -0.86
N ASP A 237 -0.41 -12.64 -2.00
CA ASP A 237 0.44 -13.83 -2.14
C ASP A 237 1.88 -13.48 -2.53
N ALA A 238 2.13 -12.28 -3.08
CA ALA A 238 3.46 -11.87 -3.54
C ALA A 238 4.47 -11.76 -2.39
N LEU A 239 4.00 -11.54 -1.16
CA LEU A 239 4.85 -11.29 0.01
C LEU A 239 4.91 -12.48 0.98
N ALA A 240 4.34 -13.64 0.62
CA ALA A 240 4.34 -14.82 1.48
C ALA A 240 5.74 -15.38 1.81
N LYS A 241 6.76 -15.03 1.02
CA LYS A 241 8.18 -15.40 1.25
C LYS A 241 9.00 -14.31 1.93
N VAL A 242 8.39 -13.16 2.19
CA VAL A 242 9.06 -12.03 2.84
C VAL A 242 8.91 -12.19 4.35
N ASN A 243 10.01 -12.03 5.07
CA ASN A 243 9.99 -11.85 6.51
C ASN A 243 9.98 -10.34 6.81
N ALA A 244 8.94 -9.85 7.48
CA ALA A 244 8.93 -8.50 8.04
C ALA A 244 9.49 -8.57 9.45
N VAL A 245 10.67 -7.99 9.65
CA VAL A 245 11.25 -7.79 10.98
C VAL A 245 10.59 -6.56 11.60
N LEU A 246 9.94 -6.74 12.74
CA LEU A 246 9.19 -5.72 13.43
C LEU A 246 10.01 -5.12 14.58
N ASP A 247 10.00 -3.81 14.66
CA ASP A 247 10.72 -3.06 15.69
C ASP A 247 9.98 -3.07 17.05
N GLY A 248 10.74 -2.94 18.14
CA GLY A 248 10.26 -3.01 19.51
C GLY A 248 9.19 -1.95 19.85
N PRO A 249 9.40 -0.65 19.57
CA PRO A 249 8.42 0.39 19.83
C PRO A 249 7.06 0.13 19.16
N LEU A 250 7.07 -0.35 17.91
CA LEU A 250 5.83 -0.67 17.18
C LEU A 250 5.05 -1.81 17.84
N ILE A 251 5.73 -2.84 18.34
CA ILE A 251 5.11 -3.94 19.08
C ILE A 251 4.56 -3.44 20.43
N LEU A 252 5.28 -2.54 21.13
CA LEU A 252 4.81 -1.93 22.37
C LEU A 252 3.55 -1.08 22.16
N ASP A 253 3.49 -0.33 21.04
CA ASP A 253 2.31 0.43 20.64
C ASP A 253 1.11 -0.50 20.42
N PHE A 254 1.30 -1.60 19.67
CA PHE A 254 0.26 -2.61 19.45
C PHE A 254 -0.25 -3.23 20.76
N LEU A 255 0.66 -3.49 21.71
CA LEU A 255 0.35 -4.02 23.05
C LEU A 255 -0.28 -3.00 24.01
N ASP A 256 -0.63 -1.80 23.53
CA ASP A 256 -1.27 -0.74 24.30
C ASP A 256 -0.38 -0.14 25.40
N LEU A 257 0.95 -0.16 25.22
CA LEU A 257 1.92 0.34 26.21
C LEU A 257 2.37 1.79 25.95
N SER A 258 1.97 2.38 24.83
CA SER A 258 2.18 3.80 24.49
C SER A 258 0.87 4.57 24.56
N THR A 259 0.57 5.47 23.61
CA THR A 259 -0.69 6.23 23.58
C THR A 259 -1.79 5.46 22.84
N PRO A 260 -3.08 5.71 23.14
CA PRO A 260 -4.19 5.05 22.45
C PRO A 260 -4.18 5.24 20.93
N GLU A 261 -3.76 6.42 20.46
CA GLU A 261 -3.69 6.75 19.04
C GLU A 261 -2.66 5.89 18.31
N LEU A 262 -1.46 5.75 18.90
CA LEU A 262 -0.39 4.90 18.36
C LEU A 262 -0.80 3.42 18.32
N ARG A 263 -1.59 2.97 19.29
CA ARG A 263 -2.12 1.61 19.28
C ARG A 263 -3.02 1.35 18.08
N ASP A 264 -3.91 2.28 17.76
CA ASP A 264 -4.84 2.07 16.65
C ASP A 264 -4.09 2.07 15.31
N TYR A 265 -3.07 2.92 15.16
CA TYR A 265 -2.17 2.85 14.00
C TYR A 265 -1.37 1.55 13.93
N ALA A 266 -0.83 1.08 15.05
CA ALA A 266 -0.13 -0.19 15.09
C ALA A 266 -1.08 -1.33 14.70
N LYS A 267 -2.33 -1.33 15.17
CA LYS A 267 -3.32 -2.34 14.76
C LYS A 267 -3.55 -2.33 13.26
N ASP A 268 -3.80 -1.17 12.67
CA ASP A 268 -4.04 -1.05 11.23
C ASP A 268 -2.84 -1.58 10.43
N LEU A 269 -1.62 -1.23 10.85
CA LEU A 269 -0.40 -1.73 10.21
C LEU A 269 -0.26 -3.25 10.33
N PHE A 270 -0.50 -3.82 11.50
CA PHE A 270 -0.44 -5.26 11.71
C PHE A 270 -1.54 -6.02 10.95
N GLU A 271 -2.72 -5.42 10.79
CA GLU A 271 -3.77 -5.95 9.92
C GLU A 271 -3.35 -5.93 8.45
N LEU A 272 -2.74 -4.84 7.98
CA LEU A 272 -2.20 -4.75 6.62
C LEU A 272 -1.12 -5.80 6.37
N VAL A 273 -0.16 -5.93 7.30
CA VAL A 273 0.90 -6.97 7.23
C VAL A 273 0.29 -8.37 7.27
N GLY A 274 -0.76 -8.58 8.07
CA GLY A 274 -1.50 -9.84 8.13
C GLY A 274 -2.22 -10.18 6.82
N ARG A 275 -2.86 -9.19 6.17
CA ARG A 275 -3.51 -9.36 4.86
C ARG A 275 -2.51 -9.67 3.75
N ALA A 276 -1.30 -9.14 3.86
CA ALA A 276 -0.20 -9.40 2.93
C ALA A 276 0.47 -10.78 3.11
N ALA A 277 -0.04 -11.63 4.01
CA ALA A 277 0.49 -12.96 4.30
C ALA A 277 2.01 -13.00 4.62
N VAL A 278 2.56 -11.88 5.09
CA VAL A 278 3.98 -11.73 5.42
C VAL A 278 4.27 -12.44 6.73
N ARG A 279 5.41 -13.13 6.80
CA ARG A 279 5.88 -13.72 8.06
C ARG A 279 6.39 -12.60 8.97
N LYS A 280 5.70 -12.37 10.09
CA LYS A 280 6.08 -11.37 11.10
C LYS A 280 7.13 -11.97 12.02
N VAL A 281 8.25 -11.27 12.17
CA VAL A 281 9.40 -11.74 12.94
C VAL A 281 9.89 -10.63 13.86
N VAL A 282 10.37 -10.98 15.04
CA VAL A 282 11.11 -10.08 15.94
C VAL A 282 12.36 -10.78 16.43
N PHE A 283 13.45 -10.04 16.58
CA PHE A 283 14.69 -10.60 17.12
C PHE A 283 14.66 -10.67 18.65
N GLU A 284 15.33 -11.68 19.21
CA GLU A 284 15.43 -11.86 20.67
C GLU A 284 16.02 -10.62 21.38
N HIS A 285 17.03 -9.98 20.80
CA HIS A 285 17.63 -8.77 21.39
C HIS A 285 16.65 -7.59 21.46
N ILE A 286 15.75 -7.44 20.46
CA ILE A 286 14.70 -6.43 20.46
C ILE A 286 13.71 -6.67 21.61
N LEU A 287 13.41 -7.94 21.96
CA LEU A 287 12.59 -8.24 23.13
C LEU A 287 13.26 -7.83 24.43
N GLU A 288 14.58 -8.02 24.56
CA GLU A 288 15.31 -7.54 25.74
C GLU A 288 15.31 -6.01 25.83
N GLU A 289 15.42 -5.31 24.70
CA GLU A 289 15.29 -3.85 24.64
C GLU A 289 13.88 -3.38 25.02
N MET A 290 12.83 -4.07 24.55
CA MET A 290 11.46 -3.81 24.96
C MET A 290 11.28 -3.99 26.48
N LYS A 291 11.82 -5.08 27.05
CA LYS A 291 11.80 -5.30 28.51
C LYS A 291 12.54 -4.18 29.23
N GLY A 292 13.69 -3.74 28.72
CA GLY A 292 14.43 -2.58 29.24
C GLY A 292 13.58 -1.30 29.25
N SER A 293 12.91 -1.03 28.12
CA SER A 293 12.02 0.12 27.93
C SER A 293 10.83 0.12 28.88
N LEU A 294 10.29 -1.05 29.23
CA LEU A 294 9.23 -1.20 30.22
C LEU A 294 9.75 -1.06 31.67
N ARG A 295 10.92 -1.63 31.97
CA ARG A 295 11.53 -1.60 33.31
C ARG A 295 11.86 -0.17 33.75
N GLY A 296 12.29 0.70 32.84
CA GLY A 296 12.67 2.08 33.15
C GLY A 296 11.57 2.88 33.87
N PRO A 297 10.41 3.13 33.22
CA PRO A 297 9.30 3.87 33.83
C PRO A 297 8.69 3.14 35.04
N LEU A 298 8.60 1.81 35.01
CA LEU A 298 8.08 1.02 36.14
C LEU A 298 9.00 1.09 37.36
N GLY A 299 10.31 1.08 37.17
CA GLY A 299 11.31 1.23 38.23
C GLY A 299 11.31 2.63 38.83
N ALA A 300 11.16 3.68 38.00
CA ALA A 300 10.98 5.04 38.47
C ALA A 300 9.75 5.16 39.40
N LEU A 301 8.61 4.61 38.98
CA LEU A 301 7.41 4.56 39.79
C LEU A 301 7.62 3.85 41.13
N GLN A 302 8.37 2.73 41.15
CA GLN A 302 8.65 1.97 42.37
C GLN A 302 9.52 2.74 43.37
N ARG A 303 10.42 3.61 42.90
CA ARG A 303 11.24 4.46 43.76
C ARG A 303 10.51 5.70 44.27
N GLY A 304 9.31 5.97 43.76
CA GLY A 304 8.57 7.21 44.01
C GLY A 304 9.00 8.38 43.11
N ASP A 305 9.82 8.11 42.08
CA ASP A 305 10.17 9.08 41.05
C ASP A 305 9.00 9.22 40.05
N GLN A 306 8.97 10.33 39.29
CA GLN A 306 8.01 10.46 38.20
C GLN A 306 8.38 9.53 37.03
N PRO A 307 7.47 8.64 36.58
CA PRO A 307 7.73 7.82 35.41
C PRO A 307 7.76 8.69 34.15
N PHE A 308 8.62 8.33 33.20
CA PHE A 308 8.92 9.10 32.00
C PHE A 308 8.57 8.34 30.71
N GLY A 309 8.59 9.04 29.57
CA GLY A 309 8.27 8.49 28.26
C GLY A 309 6.76 8.25 28.02
N PRO A 310 6.38 7.70 26.85
CA PRO A 310 4.98 7.45 26.49
C PRO A 310 4.25 6.57 27.50
N LEU A 311 4.86 5.47 27.93
CA LEU A 311 4.32 4.60 28.98
C LEU A 311 4.19 5.32 30.32
N GLY A 312 5.20 6.12 30.70
CA GLY A 312 5.15 6.88 31.94
C GLY A 312 4.02 7.91 31.95
N ASN A 313 3.77 8.58 30.82
CA ASN A 313 2.61 9.47 30.65
C ASN A 313 1.30 8.72 30.91
N ARG A 314 1.16 7.52 30.34
CA ARG A 314 -0.04 6.71 30.49
C ARG A 314 -0.24 6.22 31.92
N ILE A 315 0.83 5.78 32.59
CA ILE A 315 0.80 5.38 34.00
C ILE A 315 0.37 6.55 34.91
N ARG A 316 0.78 7.79 34.58
CA ARG A 316 0.38 8.98 35.35
C ARG A 316 -1.10 9.29 35.21
N LEU A 317 -1.67 9.06 34.03
CA LEU A 317 -3.10 9.25 33.75
C LEU A 317 -3.94 8.11 34.33
N ASP A 318 -3.45 6.88 34.22
CA ASP A 318 -4.12 5.67 34.71
C ASP A 318 -3.14 4.78 35.50
N SER A 319 -3.25 4.85 36.82
CA SER A 319 -2.42 4.04 37.73
C SER A 319 -2.61 2.52 37.55
N SER A 320 -3.77 2.08 37.05
CA SER A 320 -4.03 0.65 36.79
C SER A 320 -3.19 0.12 35.62
N HIS A 321 -2.80 1.02 34.70
CA HIS A 321 -1.93 0.69 33.57
C HIS A 321 -0.54 0.24 34.01
N ALA A 322 -0.07 0.65 35.20
CA ALA A 322 1.17 0.14 35.76
C ALA A 322 1.09 -1.36 36.09
N ALA A 323 -0.07 -1.85 36.54
CA ALA A 323 -0.27 -3.27 36.78
C ALA A 323 -0.29 -4.06 35.47
N TYR A 324 -0.95 -3.51 34.44
CA TYR A 324 -0.94 -4.07 33.09
C TYR A 324 0.48 -4.15 32.52
N ALA A 325 1.24 -3.06 32.56
CA ALA A 325 2.62 -3.03 32.06
C ALA A 325 3.54 -4.02 32.80
N ARG A 326 3.35 -4.21 34.12
CA ARG A 326 4.08 -5.25 34.88
C ARG A 326 3.70 -6.66 34.43
N ALA A 327 2.41 -6.93 34.23
CA ALA A 327 1.96 -8.23 33.73
C ALA A 327 2.50 -8.49 32.31
N THR A 328 2.51 -7.47 31.45
CA THR A 328 3.08 -7.57 30.11
C THR A 328 4.59 -7.78 30.15
N LEU A 329 5.32 -7.16 31.07
CA LEU A 329 6.76 -7.39 31.24
C LEU A 329 7.09 -8.83 31.66
N VAL A 330 6.24 -9.47 32.48
CA VAL A 330 6.45 -10.86 32.95
C VAL A 330 6.19 -11.87 31.83
N ASP A 331 5.19 -11.63 31.00
CA ASP A 331 4.75 -12.55 29.93
C ASP A 331 4.98 -11.95 28.53
N LEU A 332 6.07 -11.18 28.32
CA LEU A 332 6.24 -10.41 27.08
C LEU A 332 6.35 -11.31 25.86
N GLU A 333 7.21 -12.33 25.93
CA GLU A 333 7.45 -13.28 24.83
C GLU A 333 6.15 -13.97 24.42
N ARG A 334 5.43 -14.51 25.42
CA ARG A 334 4.15 -15.19 25.19
C ARG A 334 3.11 -14.28 24.55
N ARG A 335 3.09 -13.00 24.93
CA ARG A 335 2.17 -12.01 24.34
C ARG A 335 2.54 -11.71 22.90
N VAL A 336 3.84 -11.56 22.59
CA VAL A 336 4.35 -11.34 21.24
C VAL A 336 4.03 -12.53 20.34
N GLU A 337 4.26 -13.76 20.80
CA GLU A 337 3.89 -14.99 20.08
C GLU A 337 2.37 -15.07 19.83
N ALA A 338 1.55 -14.65 20.81
CA ALA A 338 0.10 -14.61 20.66
C ALA A 338 -0.40 -13.62 19.58
N LEU A 339 0.45 -12.66 19.17
CA LEU A 339 0.20 -11.78 18.01
C LEU A 339 0.56 -12.44 16.66
N GLY A 340 1.03 -13.69 16.69
CA GLY A 340 1.55 -14.39 15.53
C GLY A 340 2.84 -13.76 15.01
N ILE A 341 3.70 -13.28 15.92
CA ILE A 341 5.05 -12.79 15.62
C ILE A 341 6.02 -13.87 16.08
N ASP A 342 6.86 -14.36 15.16
CA ASP A 342 7.87 -15.36 15.48
C ASP A 342 9.09 -14.69 16.11
N ILE A 343 9.55 -15.23 17.23
CA ILE A 343 10.79 -14.79 17.89
C ILE A 343 11.94 -15.61 17.31
N VAL A 344 12.95 -14.94 16.76
CA VAL A 344 14.11 -15.60 16.13
C VAL A 344 15.42 -15.03 16.65
N ASP A 345 16.46 -15.84 16.64
CA ASP A 345 17.82 -15.37 16.86
C ASP A 345 18.30 -14.67 15.57
N ALA A 346 18.83 -13.45 15.71
CA ALA A 346 19.39 -12.70 14.59
C ALA A 346 20.52 -13.47 13.89
N ASN A 347 21.29 -14.27 14.64
CA ASN A 347 22.37 -15.09 14.10
C ASN A 347 21.84 -16.23 13.22
N GLU A 348 20.63 -16.73 13.47
CA GLU A 348 20.01 -17.78 12.64
C GLU A 348 19.52 -17.23 11.30
N MET A 349 19.21 -15.93 11.22
CA MET A 349 18.85 -15.23 9.97
C MET A 349 20.05 -14.62 9.24
N ALA A 350 21.24 -14.67 9.81
CA ALA A 350 22.48 -14.20 9.21
C ALA A 350 23.04 -15.22 8.20
N THR A 351 22.23 -15.70 7.26
CA THR A 351 22.73 -16.59 6.19
C THR A 351 23.42 -15.78 5.09
N VAL A 352 24.46 -16.35 4.48
CA VAL A 352 25.24 -15.69 3.41
C VAL A 352 24.36 -15.25 2.23
N GLU A 353 23.30 -16.01 1.94
CA GLU A 353 22.33 -15.69 0.89
C GLU A 353 21.42 -14.51 1.26
N GLN A 354 21.11 -14.34 2.55
CA GLN A 354 20.28 -13.23 3.05
C GLN A 354 21.08 -11.93 3.22
N MET A 355 22.36 -12.04 3.57
CA MET A 355 23.30 -10.92 3.64
C MET A 355 23.68 -10.37 2.25
N GLN A 356 23.34 -11.05 1.15
CA GLN A 356 23.65 -10.61 -0.21
C GLN A 356 23.04 -9.22 -0.55
N TYR A 357 22.01 -8.80 0.17
CA TYR A 357 21.34 -7.51 -0.02
C TYR A 357 21.78 -6.42 0.98
N CYS A 358 22.61 -6.77 1.96
CA CYS A 358 23.18 -5.84 2.94
C CYS A 358 24.71 -5.85 2.76
N ASP A 359 25.19 -5.09 1.78
CA ASP A 359 26.63 -5.03 1.49
C ASP A 359 27.38 -4.43 2.69
N ALA A 360 28.35 -5.15 3.24
CA ALA A 360 29.10 -4.77 4.44
C ALA A 360 29.81 -3.40 4.29
N ALA A 361 30.10 -3.00 3.04
CA ALA A 361 30.63 -1.68 2.72
C ALA A 361 29.70 -0.51 3.11
N THR A 362 28.41 -0.78 3.32
CA THR A 362 27.42 0.23 3.74
C THR A 362 27.44 0.46 5.25
N GLU A 363 27.80 -0.56 6.05
CA GLU A 363 27.86 -0.47 7.52
C GLU A 363 29.12 0.27 8.00
N ASP A 364 30.27 0.04 7.35
CA ASP A 364 31.56 0.66 7.72
C ASP A 364 31.58 2.20 7.54
N ASN A 365 30.69 2.76 6.72
CA ASN A 365 30.57 4.21 6.51
C ASN A 365 29.81 4.92 7.64
N GLU A 366 28.94 4.23 8.38
CA GLU A 366 28.23 4.83 9.52
C GLU A 366 29.14 4.94 10.76
N GLU A 367 29.97 3.93 11.06
CA GLU A 367 30.89 3.98 12.21
C GLU A 367 31.96 5.09 12.10
N GLN A 368 32.41 5.40 10.87
CA GLN A 368 33.33 6.53 10.64
C GLN A 368 32.65 7.89 10.88
N HIS A 369 31.34 8.00 10.63
CA HIS A 369 30.61 9.25 10.80
C HIS A 369 30.30 9.58 12.28
N TRP A 370 30.17 8.56 13.13
CA TRP A 370 29.96 8.74 14.58
C TRP A 370 31.26 9.02 15.34
N THR A 371 32.40 8.47 14.88
CA THR A 371 33.70 8.69 15.53
C THR A 371 34.33 10.05 15.20
N SER A 372 33.95 10.70 14.10
CA SER A 372 34.48 12.02 13.71
C SER A 372 33.81 13.23 14.37
N ASN A 373 32.67 13.05 15.07
CA ASN A 373 31.93 14.15 15.72
C ASN A 373 32.09 14.19 17.25
N GLY A 374 33.26 13.76 17.74
CA GLY A 374 33.62 13.82 19.17
C GLY A 374 33.90 15.24 19.69
N GLU A 375 32.86 16.07 19.81
CA GLU A 375 32.82 17.17 20.80
C GLU A 375 31.59 16.99 21.70
N PHE A 376 31.86 16.65 22.96
CA PHE A 376 30.89 16.38 24.01
C PHE A 376 30.03 17.61 24.33
N GLY A 377 28.80 17.64 23.82
CA GLY A 377 27.69 18.44 24.34
C GLY A 377 26.69 17.52 25.06
N ALA A 378 26.22 17.94 26.24
CA ALA A 378 25.30 17.20 27.12
C ALA A 378 24.01 16.70 26.42
N PRO A 379 23.38 15.61 26.91
CA PRO A 379 22.29 14.94 26.19
C PRO A 379 21.01 15.79 26.19
N HIS A 380 20.60 16.24 25.00
CA HIS A 380 19.25 16.69 24.76
C HIS A 380 18.30 15.49 24.69
N SER A 381 17.47 15.35 25.72
CA SER A 381 16.31 14.46 25.75
C SER A 381 15.29 14.89 24.70
N GLY A 382 15.02 14.05 23.68
CA GLY A 382 13.78 14.16 22.90
C GLY A 382 13.85 13.99 21.38
N MET A 383 14.72 13.15 20.83
CA MET A 383 14.59 12.72 19.42
C MET A 383 14.18 11.25 19.35
N LEU A 384 13.00 11.00 18.79
CA LEU A 384 12.55 9.69 18.33
C LEU A 384 13.48 9.24 17.20
N ALA A 385 14.03 8.03 17.30
CA ALA A 385 14.82 7.41 16.25
C ALA A 385 13.94 7.08 15.03
N PRO A 386 14.48 7.13 13.80
CA PRO A 386 13.73 6.72 12.61
C PRO A 386 13.44 5.21 12.66
N LEU A 387 12.18 4.86 12.39
CA LEU A 387 11.73 3.48 12.18
C LEU A 387 12.60 2.80 11.12
N ARG A 388 13.36 1.75 11.48
CA ARG A 388 14.08 0.90 10.53
C ARG A 388 13.17 -0.27 10.14
N LEU A 389 12.74 -0.30 8.89
CA LEU A 389 12.10 -1.47 8.29
C LEU A 389 13.15 -2.21 7.46
N SER A 390 13.53 -3.43 7.87
CA SER A 390 14.44 -4.28 7.11
C SER A 390 13.67 -5.48 6.55
N CYS A 391 13.62 -5.60 5.23
CA CYS A 391 13.01 -6.75 4.55
C CYS A 391 14.08 -7.81 4.28
N VAL A 392 13.85 -9.03 4.77
CA VAL A 392 14.72 -10.18 4.51
C VAL A 392 13.94 -11.25 3.75
N LEU A 393 14.45 -11.67 2.60
CA LEU A 393 13.87 -12.77 1.81
C LEU A 393 14.26 -14.11 2.44
N GLY A 394 13.30 -14.96 2.79
CA GLY A 394 13.56 -16.28 3.36
C GLY A 394 13.24 -17.41 2.38
N ASP A 395 14.13 -18.39 2.26
CA ASP A 395 13.82 -19.64 1.56
C ASP A 395 13.35 -20.71 2.56
N ARG A 396 12.26 -21.40 2.20
CA ARG A 396 11.55 -22.32 3.11
C ARG A 396 12.14 -23.72 3.00
N THR A 397 12.88 -24.17 3.99
CA THR A 397 13.19 -25.59 4.16
C THR A 397 12.06 -26.26 4.95
N GLU A 398 11.29 -27.11 4.26
CA GLU A 398 10.25 -27.94 4.88
C GLU A 398 10.90 -28.96 5.84
N ARG A 399 10.64 -28.82 7.14
CA ARG A 399 10.92 -29.90 8.11
C ARG A 399 9.76 -30.89 8.07
N GLU A 400 9.88 -31.92 7.22
CA GLU A 400 9.03 -33.13 7.29
C GLU A 400 9.35 -33.92 8.57
N GLY A 401 8.40 -33.94 9.49
CA GLY A 401 8.37 -34.85 10.63
C GLY A 401 7.21 -35.82 10.48
N ASP A 402 7.26 -36.70 9.48
CA ASP A 402 6.24 -37.74 9.30
C ASP A 402 6.75 -39.11 9.78
N ARG A 403 6.02 -39.69 10.73
CA ARG A 403 6.35 -40.98 11.33
C ARG A 403 5.94 -42.09 10.37
N GLY A 404 6.89 -42.58 9.59
CA GLY A 404 6.73 -43.76 8.76
C GLY A 404 6.49 -45.04 9.59
N CYS A 405 5.26 -45.55 9.58
CA CYS A 405 4.97 -46.95 9.83
C CYS A 405 5.46 -47.77 8.63
N THR A 406 6.51 -48.57 8.84
CA THR A 406 6.98 -49.57 7.87
C THR A 406 6.05 -50.79 7.91
N MET A 407 5.35 -51.06 6.80
CA MET A 407 4.63 -52.31 6.57
C MET A 407 5.36 -53.09 5.48
N ASP A 408 5.82 -54.29 5.83
CA ASP A 408 6.72 -55.15 5.04
C ASP A 408 5.96 -55.88 3.91
N ILE A 409 6.30 -55.58 2.66
CA ILE A 409 5.73 -56.19 1.45
C ILE A 409 6.53 -57.45 1.10
N ARG A 410 6.36 -58.51 1.91
CA ARG A 410 6.96 -59.83 1.63
C ARG A 410 6.06 -61.05 1.86
N ASP A 411 4.75 -60.89 2.01
CA ASP A 411 3.85 -62.03 2.31
C ASP A 411 2.66 -62.27 1.34
N ALA A 412 2.64 -61.68 0.15
CA ALA A 412 1.51 -61.84 -0.79
C ALA A 412 1.77 -62.73 -2.02
N GLN A 413 2.78 -63.60 -2.01
CA GLN A 413 2.95 -64.62 -3.05
C GLN A 413 3.53 -65.93 -2.49
N ARG A 414 2.65 -66.79 -1.95
CA ARG A 414 2.80 -68.27 -1.92
C ARG A 414 1.53 -68.93 -1.34
N ARG A 415 0.85 -69.73 -2.17
CA ARG A 415 -0.09 -70.84 -1.85
C ARG A 415 -1.51 -70.39 -1.40
N CYS A 416 -2.65 -70.83 -1.93
CA CYS A 416 -3.10 -71.93 -2.79
C CYS A 416 -4.28 -71.38 -3.63
N GLY A 417 -4.65 -71.85 -4.83
CA GLY A 417 -4.76 -73.25 -5.22
C GLY A 417 -6.18 -73.77 -4.93
N CYS A 418 -7.17 -73.28 -5.68
CA CYS A 418 -8.41 -73.93 -6.13
C CYS A 418 -9.23 -72.91 -6.94
#